data_AF-A0AAV0Y767-F1
#
_entry.id   AF-A0AAV0Y767-F1
#
_cell.length_a   1.000
_cell.length_b   1.000
_cell.length_c   1.000
_cell.angle_alpha   90.00
_cell.angle_beta   90.00
_cell.angle_gamma   90.00
#
_symmetry.space_group_name_H-M   'P 1'
#
loop_
_entity.id
_entity.type
_entity.pdbx_description
1 polymer ?
#
loop_
_entity_poly.entity_id
_entity_poly.type
_entity_poly.pdbx_seq_one_letter_code
_entity_poly.pdbx_strand_id
1 'polypeptide(L)'
;MAEVIHQQMDENPRINYSGLIINTFGWIKGKGYQHLTHIALAFEVDVILVLDEERLYIELVRDMPGFIKVVLLPKRRGVVQRSNKFKLEGREARIREFFYGSPRNVLHPHTCLVRFSDIKVYRILAPPIPNALMSLDTQKTDFKPKLEGVTPGLNMMHHVLALSFSTTVEEDVVRNSVAGFVCVTNVDTSQQMLTLLSPQPKPLPETIYLMSDVQFIDNNA
;
A
#
# COMPACT_ATOMS: atom_id res chain seq x y z
N MET A 1 -3.92 -10.43 -2.23
CA MET A 1 -3.82 -9.82 -3.58
C MET A 1 -3.74 -10.88 -4.65
N ALA A 2 -2.73 -11.77 -4.64
CA ALA A 2 -2.63 -12.84 -5.64
C ALA A 2 -3.92 -13.68 -5.74
N GLU A 3 -4.46 -14.16 -4.61
CA GLU A 3 -5.74 -14.89 -4.54
C GLU A 3 -6.89 -14.17 -5.27
N VAL A 4 -7.08 -12.87 -5.01
CA VAL A 4 -8.13 -12.06 -5.65
C VAL A 4 -7.89 -11.94 -7.16
N ILE A 5 -6.63 -11.82 -7.59
CA ILE A 5 -6.29 -11.71 -9.01
C ILE A 5 -6.52 -13.04 -9.73
N HIS A 6 -6.14 -14.17 -9.13
CA HIS A 6 -6.42 -15.50 -9.69
C HIS A 6 -7.93 -15.71 -9.85
N GLN A 7 -8.73 -15.35 -8.82
CA GLN A 7 -10.19 -15.38 -8.93
C GLN A 7 -10.71 -14.52 -10.11
N GLN A 8 -10.18 -13.30 -10.26
CA GLN A 8 -10.57 -12.42 -11.38
C GLN A 8 -10.15 -12.98 -12.76
N MET A 9 -9.02 -13.70 -12.83
CA MET A 9 -8.59 -14.38 -14.05
C MET A 9 -9.51 -15.56 -14.39
N ASP A 10 -9.95 -16.32 -13.39
CA ASP A 10 -10.90 -17.43 -13.57
C ASP A 10 -12.26 -16.92 -14.05
N GLU A 11 -12.72 -15.79 -13.51
CA GLU A 11 -13.99 -15.15 -13.89
C GLU A 11 -13.94 -14.48 -15.27
N ASN A 12 -12.78 -13.96 -15.69
CA ASN A 12 -12.63 -13.19 -16.92
C ASN A 12 -11.55 -13.76 -17.86
N PRO A 13 -11.95 -14.51 -18.91
CA PRO A 13 -11.02 -15.12 -19.86
C PRO A 13 -10.07 -14.12 -20.53
N ARG A 14 -10.50 -12.87 -20.76
CA ARG A 14 -9.64 -11.86 -21.41
C ARG A 14 -8.45 -11.49 -20.52
N ILE A 15 -8.68 -11.36 -19.21
CA ILE A 15 -7.61 -11.07 -18.25
C ILE A 15 -6.67 -12.28 -18.18
N ASN A 16 -7.24 -13.48 -18.12
CA ASN A 16 -6.46 -14.71 -18.09
C ASN A 16 -5.50 -14.83 -19.29
N TYR A 17 -6.01 -14.66 -20.51
CA TYR A 17 -5.16 -14.71 -21.72
C TYR A 17 -4.14 -13.57 -21.83
N SER A 18 -4.41 -12.42 -21.19
CA SER A 18 -3.49 -11.27 -21.23
C SER A 18 -2.31 -11.42 -20.27
N GLY A 19 -2.47 -12.24 -19.23
CA GLY A 19 -1.46 -12.43 -18.18
C GLY A 19 -1.28 -11.20 -17.28
N LEU A 20 -0.19 -11.21 -16.51
CA LEU A 20 0.12 -10.20 -15.49
C LEU A 20 1.54 -9.64 -15.66
N ILE A 21 1.70 -8.34 -15.46
CA ILE A 21 3.00 -7.68 -15.35
C ILE A 21 3.12 -7.10 -13.94
N ILE A 22 4.06 -7.63 -13.15
CA ILE A 22 4.23 -7.26 -11.74
C ILE A 22 5.48 -6.39 -11.59
N ASN A 23 5.28 -5.15 -11.16
CA ASN A 23 6.37 -4.25 -10.81
C ASN A 23 6.65 -4.33 -9.30
N THR A 24 7.87 -4.69 -8.93
CA THR A 24 8.29 -4.87 -7.53
C THR A 24 9.01 -3.64 -6.97
N PHE A 25 9.43 -3.71 -5.71
CA PHE A 25 10.23 -2.68 -5.03
C PHE A 25 11.74 -2.97 -5.15
N GLY A 26 12.59 -1.94 -4.94
CA GLY A 26 14.05 -2.06 -5.12
C GLY A 26 14.85 -2.62 -3.92
N TRP A 27 14.19 -3.22 -2.94
CA TRP A 27 14.85 -3.83 -1.77
C TRP A 27 15.14 -5.30 -2.07
N ILE A 28 16.36 -5.59 -2.50
CA ILE A 28 16.74 -6.89 -3.07
C ILE A 28 17.55 -7.79 -2.13
N LYS A 29 17.88 -7.33 -0.91
CA LYS A 29 18.78 -8.05 0.03
C LYS A 29 18.04 -8.51 1.28
N GLY A 30 18.47 -9.65 1.84
CA GLY A 30 17.95 -10.18 3.10
C GLY A 30 16.44 -10.45 3.02
N LYS A 31 15.64 -9.81 3.89
CA LYS A 31 14.17 -9.92 3.84
C LYS A 31 13.58 -9.43 2.51
N GLY A 32 14.20 -8.44 1.87
CA GLY A 32 13.79 -7.97 0.55
C GLY A 32 13.80 -9.09 -0.50
N TYR A 33 14.86 -9.92 -0.49
CA TYR A 33 14.95 -11.11 -1.34
C TYR A 33 13.84 -12.11 -1.03
N GLN A 34 13.61 -12.42 0.25
CA GLN A 34 12.54 -13.32 0.70
C GLN A 34 11.15 -12.84 0.25
N HIS A 35 10.92 -11.54 0.25
CA HIS A 35 9.68 -10.97 -0.26
C HIS A 35 9.56 -11.11 -1.78
N LEU A 36 10.66 -10.95 -2.54
CA LEU A 36 10.65 -11.17 -4.00
C LEU A 36 10.37 -12.62 -4.36
N THR A 37 10.98 -13.58 -3.66
CA THR A 37 10.72 -15.01 -3.87
C THR A 37 9.29 -15.37 -3.49
N HIS A 38 8.77 -14.82 -2.38
CA HIS A 38 7.38 -14.98 -2.00
C HIS A 38 6.40 -14.41 -3.04
N ILE A 39 6.68 -13.23 -3.61
CA ILE A 39 5.86 -12.64 -4.69
C ILE A 39 5.85 -13.56 -5.92
N ALA A 40 7.01 -14.04 -6.35
CA ALA A 40 7.12 -14.92 -7.52
C ALA A 40 6.30 -16.20 -7.34
N LEU A 41 6.35 -16.82 -6.16
CA LEU A 41 5.61 -18.04 -5.86
C LEU A 41 4.11 -17.77 -5.66
N ALA A 42 3.74 -16.70 -4.94
CA ALA A 42 2.34 -16.40 -4.65
C ALA A 42 1.53 -16.02 -5.90
N PHE A 43 2.19 -15.42 -6.89
CA PHE A 43 1.58 -15.07 -8.18
C PHE A 43 1.82 -16.12 -9.28
N GLU A 44 2.50 -17.22 -8.96
CA GLU A 44 2.79 -18.30 -9.91
C GLU A 44 3.42 -17.80 -11.22
N VAL A 45 4.46 -16.96 -11.11
CA VAL A 45 5.03 -16.29 -12.28
C VAL A 45 5.82 -17.24 -13.18
N ASP A 46 5.65 -17.11 -14.50
CA ASP A 46 6.42 -17.89 -15.49
C ASP A 46 7.79 -17.29 -15.79
N VAL A 47 7.91 -15.96 -15.72
CA VAL A 47 9.10 -15.23 -16.15
C VAL A 47 9.48 -14.15 -15.13
N ILE A 48 10.75 -14.14 -14.73
CA ILE A 48 11.32 -13.10 -13.86
C ILE A 48 12.37 -12.31 -14.66
N LEU A 49 12.16 -11.01 -14.77
CA LEU A 49 13.08 -10.10 -15.43
C LEU A 49 13.94 -9.37 -14.40
N VAL A 50 15.24 -9.67 -14.36
CA VAL A 50 16.20 -9.02 -13.46
C VAL A 50 16.91 -7.91 -14.21
N LEU A 51 16.85 -6.68 -13.70
CA LEU A 51 17.43 -5.51 -14.33
C LEU A 51 18.77 -5.16 -13.69
N ASP A 52 19.86 -5.33 -14.43
CA ASP A 52 21.20 -4.80 -14.12
C ASP A 52 21.75 -5.21 -12.74
N GLU A 53 21.37 -6.40 -12.26
CA GLU A 53 21.81 -6.97 -10.99
C GLU A 53 22.16 -8.46 -11.12
N GLU A 54 23.42 -8.75 -11.46
CA GLU A 54 23.94 -10.10 -11.70
C GLU A 54 23.85 -10.99 -10.45
N ARG A 55 24.12 -10.44 -9.27
CA ARG A 55 24.07 -11.21 -8.02
C ARG A 55 22.66 -11.71 -7.73
N LEU A 56 21.66 -10.84 -7.89
CA LEU A 56 20.26 -11.20 -7.72
C LEU A 56 19.82 -12.23 -8.77
N TYR A 57 20.28 -12.09 -10.02
CA TYR A 57 20.02 -13.07 -11.07
C TYR A 57 20.53 -14.46 -10.69
N ILE A 58 21.79 -14.57 -10.22
CA ILE A 58 22.38 -15.86 -9.82
C ILE A 58 21.60 -16.48 -8.66
N GLU A 59 21.23 -15.68 -7.66
CA GLU A 59 20.43 -16.15 -6.52
C GLU A 59 19.06 -16.67 -6.96
N LEU A 60 18.35 -15.92 -7.82
CA LEU A 60 17.03 -16.33 -8.33
C LEU A 60 17.11 -17.57 -9.20
N VAL A 61 18.12 -17.70 -10.07
CA VAL A 61 18.31 -18.91 -10.89
C VAL A 61 18.54 -20.15 -10.02
N ARG A 62 19.24 -19.98 -8.89
CA ARG A 62 19.52 -21.07 -7.95
C ARG A 62 18.27 -21.47 -7.15
N ASP A 63 17.49 -20.49 -6.69
CA ASP A 63 16.42 -20.72 -5.70
C ASP A 63 15.02 -20.87 -6.33
N MET A 64 14.80 -20.41 -7.57
CA MET A 64 13.52 -20.55 -8.25
C MET A 64 13.35 -21.96 -8.85
N PRO A 65 12.11 -22.48 -8.90
CA PRO A 65 11.81 -23.71 -9.63
C PRO A 65 12.23 -23.62 -11.11
N GLY A 66 12.70 -24.74 -11.68
CA GLY A 66 13.26 -24.77 -13.03
C GLY A 66 12.29 -24.44 -14.17
N PHE A 67 10.98 -24.41 -13.91
CA PHE A 67 9.98 -23.95 -14.90
C PHE A 67 9.90 -22.42 -14.98
N ILE A 68 10.38 -21.69 -13.96
CA ILE A 68 10.39 -20.23 -13.96
C ILE A 68 11.60 -19.74 -14.74
N LYS A 69 11.36 -19.00 -15.82
CA LYS A 69 12.42 -18.44 -16.65
C LYS A 69 12.96 -17.15 -16.06
N VAL A 70 14.18 -17.18 -15.53
CA VAL A 70 14.86 -15.97 -15.06
C VAL A 70 15.71 -15.37 -16.19
N VAL A 71 15.56 -14.08 -16.47
CA VAL A 71 16.27 -13.37 -17.54
C VAL A 71 16.95 -12.13 -16.99
N LEU A 72 18.27 -12.04 -17.16
CA LEU A 72 19.04 -10.83 -16.88
C LEU A 72 18.95 -9.86 -18.07
N LEU A 73 18.59 -8.61 -17.79
CA LEU A 73 18.45 -7.54 -18.78
C LEU A 73 19.34 -6.35 -18.40
N PRO A 74 20.04 -5.73 -19.37
CA PRO A 74 20.83 -4.54 -19.11
C PRO A 74 19.94 -3.33 -18.86
N LYS A 75 20.37 -2.43 -17.97
CA LYS A 75 19.70 -1.14 -17.77
C LYS A 75 19.91 -0.25 -18.99
N ARG A 76 18.85 0.44 -19.42
CA ARG A 76 18.97 1.42 -20.51
C ARG A 76 19.81 2.61 -20.07
N ARG A 77 20.70 3.09 -20.95
CA ARG A 77 21.63 4.20 -20.69
C ARG A 77 20.98 5.51 -20.22
N GLY A 78 19.71 5.76 -20.57
CA GLY A 78 18.97 6.95 -20.14
C GLY A 78 18.37 6.88 -18.73
N VAL A 79 18.51 5.76 -18.01
CA VAL A 79 17.92 5.60 -16.68
C VAL A 79 18.82 6.22 -15.62
N VAL A 80 18.37 7.34 -15.07
CA VAL A 80 19.09 8.09 -14.03
C VAL A 80 18.65 7.66 -12.63
N GLN A 81 19.58 7.64 -11.68
CA GLN A 81 19.27 7.41 -10.28
C GLN A 81 18.46 8.58 -9.71
N ARG A 82 17.29 8.26 -9.15
CA ARG A 82 16.40 9.25 -8.54
C ARG A 82 16.85 9.55 -7.12
N SER A 83 16.96 10.83 -6.78
CA SER A 83 17.22 11.29 -5.41
C SER A 83 16.03 11.01 -4.49
N ASN A 84 16.25 11.02 -3.18
CA ASN A 84 15.18 10.88 -2.20
C ASN A 84 14.16 12.02 -2.30
N LYS A 85 14.63 13.25 -2.60
CA LYS A 85 13.79 14.41 -2.86
C LYS A 85 12.83 14.15 -4.04
N PHE A 86 13.35 13.66 -5.17
CA PHE A 86 12.53 13.32 -6.33
C PHE A 86 11.46 12.26 -6.01
N LYS A 87 11.80 11.25 -5.20
CA LYS A 87 10.84 10.22 -4.78
C LYS A 87 9.75 10.80 -3.87
N LEU A 88 10.10 11.69 -2.96
CA LEU A 88 9.16 12.35 -2.06
C LEU A 88 8.18 13.25 -2.84
N GLU A 89 8.72 14.11 -3.71
CA GLU A 89 7.92 14.97 -4.60
C GLU A 89 7.02 14.14 -5.52
N GLY A 90 7.53 13.03 -6.06
CA GLY A 90 6.74 12.11 -6.86
C GLY A 90 5.60 11.45 -6.08
N ARG A 91 5.81 11.08 -4.81
CA ARG A 91 4.76 10.54 -3.94
C ARG A 91 3.68 11.58 -3.68
N GLU A 92 4.07 12.81 -3.33
CA GLU A 92 3.14 13.92 -3.11
C GLU A 92 2.33 14.23 -4.38
N ALA A 93 2.99 14.25 -5.55
CA ALA A 93 2.32 14.45 -6.83
C ALA A 93 1.28 13.37 -7.14
N ARG A 94 1.54 12.10 -6.79
CA ARG A 94 0.57 11.01 -6.97
C ARG A 94 -0.64 11.12 -6.03
N ILE A 95 -0.42 11.55 -4.78
CA ILE A 95 -1.53 11.79 -3.84
C ILE A 95 -2.37 12.97 -4.35
N ARG A 96 -1.73 14.04 -4.82
CA ARG A 96 -2.43 15.18 -5.44
C ARG A 96 -3.22 14.75 -6.68
N GLU A 97 -2.61 13.95 -7.57
CA GLU A 97 -3.28 13.44 -8.77
C GLU A 97 -4.50 12.56 -8.43
N PHE A 98 -4.47 11.82 -7.32
CA PHE A 98 -5.63 11.06 -6.86
C PHE A 98 -6.83 11.95 -6.51
N PHE A 99 -6.62 13.09 -5.84
CA PHE A 99 -7.71 13.98 -5.43
C PHE A 99 -8.11 15.00 -6.52
N TYR A 100 -7.15 15.60 -7.21
CA TYR A 100 -7.36 16.71 -8.16
C TYR A 100 -7.26 16.27 -9.63
N GLY A 101 -6.90 15.01 -9.89
CA GLY A 101 -6.72 14.51 -11.23
C GLY A 101 -5.44 15.00 -11.91
N SER A 102 -5.41 14.87 -13.22
CA SER A 102 -4.29 15.32 -14.07
C SER A 102 -4.70 16.54 -14.90
N PRO A 103 -3.75 17.28 -15.51
CA PRO A 103 -4.10 18.42 -16.38
C PRO A 103 -5.04 18.07 -17.54
N ARG A 104 -5.13 16.78 -17.92
CA ARG A 104 -6.04 16.29 -18.98
C ARG A 104 -7.40 15.85 -18.45
N ASN A 105 -7.47 15.50 -17.18
CA ASN A 105 -8.68 15.01 -16.53
C ASN A 105 -8.70 15.56 -15.10
N VAL A 106 -9.26 16.76 -14.96
CA VAL A 106 -9.32 17.49 -13.69
C VAL A 106 -10.44 16.91 -12.84
N LEU A 107 -10.14 16.62 -11.58
CA LEU A 107 -11.09 16.17 -10.59
C LEU A 107 -11.30 17.27 -9.55
N HIS A 108 -12.50 17.34 -8.99
CA HIS A 108 -12.87 18.31 -7.96
C HIS A 108 -13.19 17.55 -6.68
N PRO A 109 -12.25 17.48 -5.72
CA PRO A 109 -12.50 16.80 -4.46
C PRO A 109 -13.47 17.61 -3.60
N HIS A 110 -14.11 16.93 -2.65
CA HIS A 110 -15.10 17.48 -1.75
C HIS A 110 -14.59 17.56 -0.32
N THR A 111 -14.86 18.68 0.33
CA THR A 111 -14.61 18.86 1.76
C THR A 111 -15.80 18.35 2.56
N CYS A 112 -15.57 17.37 3.44
CA CYS A 112 -16.59 16.72 4.24
C CYS A 112 -16.31 16.93 5.74
N LEU A 113 -17.27 17.48 6.46
CA LEU A 113 -17.23 17.59 7.92
C LEU A 113 -17.79 16.32 8.57
N VAL A 114 -17.04 15.72 9.49
CA VAL A 114 -17.40 14.45 10.13
C VAL A 114 -17.18 14.54 11.64
N ARG A 115 -18.13 14.08 12.46
CA ARG A 115 -17.96 14.03 13.92
C ARG A 115 -17.00 12.91 14.32
N PHE A 116 -16.30 13.08 15.44
CA PHE A 116 -15.48 12.01 16.02
C PHE A 116 -16.29 10.77 16.37
N SER A 117 -17.58 10.92 16.70
CA SER A 117 -18.51 9.82 16.99
C SER A 117 -18.85 8.95 15.79
N ASP A 118 -18.76 9.50 14.58
CA ASP A 118 -19.29 8.88 13.37
C ASP A 118 -18.22 8.02 12.66
N ILE A 119 -16.97 8.03 13.15
CA ILE A 119 -15.86 7.29 12.55
C ILE A 119 -15.19 6.38 13.56
N LYS A 120 -14.72 5.24 13.05
CA LYS A 120 -13.89 4.31 13.80
C LYS A 120 -12.51 4.25 13.14
N VAL A 121 -11.51 4.81 13.82
CA VAL A 121 -10.15 4.91 13.28
C VAL A 121 -9.26 3.88 13.95
N TYR A 122 -8.54 3.11 13.14
CA TYR A 122 -7.58 2.13 13.61
C TYR A 122 -6.23 2.31 12.93
N ARG A 123 -5.18 1.90 13.61
CA ARG A 123 -3.83 1.80 13.07
C ARG A 123 -3.41 0.34 13.09
N ILE A 124 -2.82 -0.12 11.99
CA ILE A 124 -2.21 -1.45 11.92
C ILE A 124 -0.83 -1.35 12.54
N LEU A 125 -0.64 -2.00 13.69
CA LEU A 125 0.66 -2.15 14.31
C LEU A 125 1.35 -3.39 13.77
N ALA A 126 2.49 -3.19 13.12
CA ALA A 126 3.49 -4.22 13.01
C ALA A 126 4.31 -4.21 14.31
N PRO A 127 4.47 -5.35 15.02
CA PRO A 127 5.33 -5.37 16.20
C PRO A 127 6.75 -4.94 15.77
N PRO A 128 7.38 -3.99 16.49
CA PRO A 128 8.74 -3.60 16.20
C PRO A 128 9.61 -4.83 16.44
N ILE A 129 10.33 -5.29 15.43
CA ILE A 129 11.31 -6.36 15.61
C ILE A 129 12.49 -5.71 16.34
N PRO A 130 12.77 -6.02 17.63
CA PRO A 130 13.96 -5.52 18.28
C PRO A 130 15.15 -6.24 17.65
N ASN A 131 16.15 -5.50 17.16
CA ASN A 131 17.37 -6.05 16.56
C ASN A 131 18.15 -7.01 17.49
N ALA A 132 17.80 -7.08 18.79
CA ALA A 132 18.53 -7.82 19.82
C ALA A 132 18.11 -9.30 20.00
N LEU A 133 17.06 -9.80 19.33
CA LEU A 133 16.62 -11.21 19.44
C LEU A 133 16.83 -12.03 18.16
N MET A 134 17.77 -11.61 17.30
CA MET A 134 18.12 -12.32 16.05
C MET A 134 19.06 -13.52 16.22
N SER A 135 19.15 -14.10 17.42
CA SER A 135 19.93 -15.32 17.65
C SER A 135 19.11 -16.41 18.32
N LEU A 136 19.07 -17.54 17.61
CA LEU A 136 18.66 -18.89 18.01
C LEU A 136 17.15 -19.14 18.25
N ASP A 137 16.59 -19.95 17.35
CA ASP A 137 15.57 -20.97 17.61
C ASP A 137 14.34 -20.58 18.43
N THR A 138 13.69 -19.48 18.06
CA THR A 138 12.32 -19.24 18.54
C THR A 138 11.33 -19.53 17.41
N GLN A 139 10.77 -20.74 17.49
CA GLN A 139 9.47 -21.21 17.01
C GLN A 139 8.62 -20.12 16.34
N LYS A 140 8.12 -20.43 15.13
CA LYS A 140 7.07 -19.70 14.38
C LYS A 140 6.02 -19.10 15.32
N THR A 141 6.25 -17.89 15.82
CA THR A 141 5.22 -17.10 16.48
C THR A 141 4.46 -16.42 15.35
N ASP A 142 3.17 -16.74 15.24
CA ASP A 142 2.27 -16.07 14.31
C ASP A 142 2.28 -14.57 14.62
N PHE A 143 3.07 -13.81 13.87
CA PHE A 143 3.07 -12.35 13.93
C PHE A 143 1.78 -11.84 13.31
N LYS A 144 0.66 -12.00 14.05
CA LYS A 144 -0.62 -11.44 13.65
C LYS A 144 -0.54 -9.92 13.80
N PRO A 145 -0.82 -9.15 12.73
CA PRO A 145 -0.88 -7.70 12.82
C PRO A 145 -1.95 -7.31 13.84
N LYS A 146 -1.60 -6.44 14.79
CA LYS A 146 -2.53 -6.00 15.83
C LYS A 146 -3.17 -4.68 15.41
N LEU A 147 -4.48 -4.60 15.48
CA LEU A 147 -5.22 -3.36 15.30
C LEU A 147 -5.24 -2.59 16.62
N GLU A 148 -4.88 -1.31 16.57
CA GLU A 148 -4.98 -0.37 17.68
C GLU A 148 -6.00 0.70 17.35
N GLY A 149 -6.99 0.89 18.23
CA GLY A 149 -7.95 1.99 18.10
C GLY A 149 -7.24 3.32 18.32
N VAL A 150 -7.42 4.25 17.38
CA VAL A 150 -6.84 5.59 17.47
C VAL A 150 -7.94 6.55 17.89
N THR A 151 -7.76 7.21 19.03
CA THR A 151 -8.64 8.30 19.46
C THR A 151 -8.50 9.47 18.48
N PRO A 152 -9.60 9.96 17.87
CA PRO A 152 -9.53 11.10 16.97
C PRO A 152 -8.97 12.35 17.66
N GLY A 153 -8.00 12.99 17.03
CA GLY A 153 -7.32 14.15 17.58
C GLY A 153 -6.31 14.77 16.61
N LEU A 154 -5.51 15.71 17.12
CA LEU A 154 -4.51 16.45 16.33
C LEU A 154 -3.45 15.54 15.68
N ASN A 155 -3.25 14.34 16.23
CA ASN A 155 -2.40 13.30 15.65
C ASN A 155 -2.85 12.84 14.25
N MET A 156 -4.11 13.05 13.87
CA MET A 156 -4.63 12.68 12.57
C MET A 156 -4.44 13.78 11.52
N MET A 157 -4.00 14.97 11.90
CA MET A 157 -3.87 16.10 10.99
C MET A 157 -2.91 15.75 9.83
N HIS A 158 -3.35 16.06 8.61
CA HIS A 158 -2.63 15.78 7.36
C HIS A 158 -2.38 14.30 7.05
N HIS A 159 -2.93 13.36 7.82
CA HIS A 159 -2.80 11.94 7.51
C HIS A 159 -3.82 11.50 6.47
N VAL A 160 -3.37 10.61 5.58
CA VAL A 160 -4.25 9.89 4.65
C VAL A 160 -4.85 8.68 5.37
N LEU A 161 -6.17 8.56 5.32
CA LEU A 161 -6.94 7.45 5.87
C LEU A 161 -7.44 6.58 4.71
N ALA A 162 -7.26 5.26 4.84
CA ALA A 162 -7.84 4.30 3.92
C ALA A 162 -9.20 3.83 4.44
N LEU A 163 -10.22 3.83 3.58
CA LEU A 163 -11.56 3.36 3.91
C LEU A 163 -11.63 1.87 3.63
N SER A 164 -11.66 1.04 4.65
CA SER A 164 -11.84 -0.40 4.47
C SER A 164 -13.26 -0.73 4.00
N PHE A 165 -13.45 -1.85 3.31
CA PHE A 165 -14.79 -2.42 3.13
C PHE A 165 -15.33 -3.09 4.41
N SER A 166 -14.48 -3.29 5.43
CA SER A 166 -14.92 -3.87 6.69
C SER A 166 -15.69 -2.89 7.55
N THR A 167 -16.80 -3.36 8.13
CA THR A 167 -17.67 -2.58 9.02
C THR A 167 -17.37 -2.84 10.50
N THR A 168 -16.85 -4.02 10.79
CA THR A 168 -16.56 -4.53 12.14
C THR A 168 -15.09 -4.92 12.28
N VAL A 169 -14.56 -4.95 13.51
CA VAL A 169 -13.14 -5.24 13.77
C VAL A 169 -12.88 -6.75 13.74
N GLU A 170 -13.95 -7.52 13.90
CA GLU A 170 -13.98 -8.98 13.85
C GLU A 170 -13.78 -9.51 12.41
N GLU A 171 -14.22 -8.75 11.41
CA GLU A 171 -13.82 -8.97 10.01
C GLU A 171 -12.32 -8.71 9.89
N ASP A 172 -11.56 -9.56 9.19
CA ASP A 172 -10.11 -9.43 9.04
C ASP A 172 -9.72 -8.18 8.24
N VAL A 173 -9.78 -7.01 8.91
CA VAL A 173 -9.62 -5.67 8.32
C VAL A 173 -8.27 -5.54 7.62
N VAL A 174 -7.27 -6.29 8.08
CA VAL A 174 -5.90 -6.25 7.53
C VAL A 174 -5.82 -6.93 6.17
N ARG A 175 -6.64 -7.95 5.90
CA ARG A 175 -6.68 -8.65 4.62
C ARG A 175 -7.71 -8.09 3.65
N ASN A 176 -8.67 -7.31 4.14
CA ASN A 176 -9.75 -6.79 3.31
C ASN A 176 -9.27 -5.67 2.35
N SER A 177 -10.00 -5.51 1.25
CA SER A 177 -9.76 -4.43 0.29
C SER A 177 -10.25 -3.09 0.84
N VAL A 178 -9.76 -2.01 0.24
CA VAL A 178 -10.17 -0.65 0.58
C VAL A 178 -11.07 -0.07 -0.52
N ALA A 179 -12.09 0.68 -0.13
CA ALA A 179 -12.97 1.41 -1.03
C ALA A 179 -12.30 2.65 -1.62
N GLY A 180 -11.40 3.27 -0.87
CA GLY A 180 -10.70 4.48 -1.30
C GLY A 180 -9.91 5.13 -0.17
N PHE A 181 -9.53 6.40 -0.40
CA PHE A 181 -8.72 7.18 0.53
C PHE A 181 -9.33 8.56 0.75
N VAL A 182 -9.20 9.07 1.97
CA VAL A 182 -9.52 10.45 2.35
C VAL A 182 -8.33 11.06 3.07
N CYS A 183 -8.20 12.39 3.08
CA CYS A 183 -7.15 13.07 3.81
C CYS A 183 -7.73 13.99 4.88
N VAL A 184 -7.18 13.98 6.09
CA VAL A 184 -7.59 14.90 7.15
C VAL A 184 -6.92 16.25 6.92
N THR A 185 -7.70 17.29 6.61
CA THR A 185 -7.17 18.64 6.38
C THR A 185 -7.17 19.49 7.64
N ASN A 186 -8.18 19.32 8.49
CA ASN A 186 -8.30 20.06 9.75
C ASN A 186 -8.95 19.20 10.84
N VAL A 187 -8.60 19.49 12.10
CA VAL A 187 -9.12 18.81 13.29
C VAL A 187 -9.58 19.87 14.30
N ASP A 188 -10.87 19.91 14.59
CA ASP A 188 -11.44 20.77 15.63
C ASP A 188 -11.76 19.95 16.88
N THR A 189 -10.89 20.04 17.88
CA THR A 189 -11.05 19.36 19.17
C THR A 189 -12.19 19.97 20.01
N SER A 190 -12.53 21.24 19.80
CA SER A 190 -13.59 21.92 20.57
C SER A 190 -14.98 21.47 20.15
N GLN A 191 -15.20 21.33 18.84
CA GLN A 191 -16.45 20.84 18.28
C GLN A 191 -16.48 19.31 18.07
N GLN A 192 -15.34 18.64 18.30
CA GLN A 192 -15.15 17.21 18.01
C GLN A 192 -15.47 16.85 16.56
N MET A 193 -14.95 17.65 15.63
CA MET A 193 -15.18 17.56 14.18
C MET A 193 -13.86 17.40 13.42
N LEU A 194 -13.85 16.54 12.40
CA LEU A 194 -12.80 16.46 11.39
C LEU A 194 -13.28 17.08 10.09
N THR A 195 -12.35 17.75 9.41
CA THR A 195 -12.51 18.17 8.02
C THR A 195 -11.71 17.21 7.15
N LEU A 196 -12.41 16.48 6.28
CA LEU A 196 -11.83 15.49 5.38
C LEU A 196 -11.90 15.97 3.94
N LEU A 197 -10.82 15.75 3.20
CA LEU A 197 -10.78 15.82 1.75
C LEU A 197 -11.16 14.44 1.18
N SER A 198 -12.22 14.39 0.37
CA SER A 198 -12.78 13.17 -0.19
C SER A 198 -12.90 13.27 -1.72
N PRO A 199 -12.61 12.21 -2.48
CA PRO A 199 -12.85 12.19 -3.93
C PRO A 199 -14.34 12.17 -4.28
N GLN A 200 -15.22 11.78 -3.35
CA GLN A 200 -16.67 11.70 -3.56
C GLN A 200 -17.42 12.55 -2.51
N PRO A 201 -18.57 13.14 -2.87
CA PRO A 201 -19.41 13.83 -1.91
C PRO A 201 -20.03 12.84 -0.91
N LYS A 202 -20.60 13.36 0.19
CA LYS A 202 -21.34 12.55 1.17
C LYS A 202 -22.47 11.73 0.52
N PRO A 203 -22.85 10.58 1.11
CA PRO A 203 -22.40 10.03 2.39
C PRO A 203 -21.06 9.30 2.29
N LEU A 204 -20.22 9.45 3.31
CA LEU A 204 -19.04 8.60 3.45
C LEU A 204 -19.50 7.21 3.93
N PRO A 205 -18.85 6.12 3.48
CA PRO A 205 -19.14 4.77 3.97
C PRO A 205 -19.02 4.69 5.50
N GLU A 206 -19.99 4.03 6.13
CA GLU A 206 -19.96 3.68 7.57
C GLU A 206 -19.02 2.48 7.81
N THR A 207 -17.74 2.68 7.50
CA THR A 207 -16.72 1.63 7.57
C THR A 207 -15.55 2.01 8.47
N ILE A 208 -14.62 1.08 8.64
CA ILE A 208 -13.40 1.31 9.41
C ILE A 208 -12.41 2.15 8.60
N TYR A 209 -11.87 3.18 9.24
CA TYR A 209 -10.83 4.05 8.70
C TYR A 209 -9.47 3.58 9.21
N LEU A 210 -8.56 3.25 8.29
CA LEU A 210 -7.19 2.86 8.61
C LEU A 210 -6.26 4.06 8.47
N MET A 211 -5.67 4.49 9.58
CA MET A 211 -4.69 5.58 9.60
C MET A 211 -3.35 5.12 9.00
N SER A 212 -2.87 5.84 7.99
CA SER A 212 -1.56 5.63 7.37
C SER A 212 -0.54 6.61 7.92
N ASP A 213 0.75 6.24 7.92
CA ASP A 213 1.87 7.17 8.18
C ASP A 213 2.12 8.14 7.01
N VAL A 214 1.41 7.97 5.88
CA VAL A 214 1.49 8.87 4.74
C VAL A 214 0.76 10.18 5.07
N GLN A 215 1.50 11.28 5.00
CA GLN A 215 0.98 12.62 5.18
C GLN A 215 0.86 13.38 3.87
N PHE A 216 -0.17 14.20 3.76
CA PHE A 216 -0.46 15.09 2.63
C PHE A 216 -1.01 16.42 3.17
N ILE A 217 -0.33 17.50 2.78
CA ILE A 217 -0.76 18.87 3.08
C ILE A 217 -1.36 19.44 1.80
N ASP A 218 -2.64 19.77 1.86
CA ASP A 218 -3.30 20.46 0.77
C ASP A 218 -2.95 21.96 0.82
N ASN A 219 -2.15 22.40 -0.14
CA ASN A 219 -1.77 23.81 -0.30
C ASN A 219 -2.73 24.57 -1.24
N ASN A 220 -3.80 23.94 -1.71
CA ASN A 220 -4.81 24.56 -2.59
C ASN A 220 -6.06 25.08 -1.84
N ALA A 221 -6.01 25.15 -0.51
CA ALA A 221 -7.05 25.74 0.32
C ALA A 221 -6.96 27.27 0.39
#